data_AF-A0A2U3H1F2-F1
#
_entry.id   AF-A0A2U3H1F2-F1
#
_cell.length_a   1.000
_cell.length_b   1.000
_cell.length_c   1.000
_cell.angle_alpha   90.00
_cell.angle_beta   90.00
_cell.angle_gamma   90.00
#
_symmetry.space_group_name_H-M   'P 1'
#
loop_
_entity.id
_entity.type
_entity.pdbx_description
1 polymer ?
#
loop_
_entity_poly.entity_id
_entity_poly.type
_entity_poly.pdbx_seq_one_letter_code
_entity_poly.pdbx_strand_id
1 'polypeptide(L)'
;MSAQPEEALAPPAPAAAAQLLAQLRSDRRADSWVPAFERDWANALEDSRRIYSLTPVHDVIRTWQLRIAAAPAVDAYMDSDRDESGFVDLNDVLGTRP
;
A
#
# COMPACT_ATOMS: atom_id res chain seq x y z
N MET A 1 -17.42 8.07 29.45
CA MET A 1 -16.95 7.33 28.26
C MET A 1 -16.65 8.36 27.19
N SER A 2 -15.37 8.64 26.94
CA SER A 2 -14.94 9.57 25.90
C SER A 2 -14.51 8.74 24.70
N ALA A 3 -15.27 8.79 23.60
CA ALA A 3 -14.84 8.25 22.33
C ALA A 3 -13.80 9.24 21.76
N GLN A 4 -12.54 8.81 21.64
CA GLN A 4 -11.57 9.54 20.82
C GLN A 4 -12.08 9.47 19.37
N PRO A 5 -12.18 10.60 18.66
CA PRO A 5 -12.53 10.56 17.24
C PRO A 5 -11.43 9.78 16.53
N GLU A 6 -11.81 8.72 15.79
CA GLU A 6 -10.94 8.14 14.77
C GLU A 6 -10.39 9.30 13.94
N GLU A 7 -9.07 9.46 13.91
CA GLU A 7 -8.40 10.44 13.06
C GLU A 7 -8.78 10.15 11.60
N ALA A 8 -9.85 10.79 11.15
CA ALA A 8 -10.18 10.84 9.75
C ALA A 8 -9.03 11.58 9.08
N LEU A 9 -8.16 10.83 8.39
CA LEU A 9 -7.10 11.36 7.54
C LEU A 9 -7.67 12.54 6.76
N ALA A 10 -7.07 13.72 6.98
CA ALA A 10 -7.49 14.94 6.30
C ALA A 10 -7.65 14.67 4.80
N PRO A 11 -8.69 15.21 4.15
CA PRO A 11 -8.89 15.00 2.72
C PRO A 11 -7.59 15.39 1.99
N PRO A 12 -7.08 14.53 1.10
CA PRO A 12 -5.77 14.75 0.53
C PRO A 12 -5.77 16.07 -0.24
N ALA A 13 -4.71 16.86 -0.04
CA ALA A 13 -4.57 18.17 -0.65
C ALA A 13 -4.65 18.07 -2.19
N PRO A 14 -5.07 19.13 -2.90
CA PRO A 14 -5.12 19.14 -4.37
C PRO A 14 -3.81 18.74 -5.05
N ALA A 15 -2.67 18.96 -4.37
CA ALA A 15 -1.33 18.60 -4.85
C ALA A 15 -0.87 17.18 -4.48
N ALA A 16 -1.67 16.41 -3.71
CA ALA A 16 -1.24 15.13 -3.13
C ALA A 16 -0.82 14.11 -4.19
N ALA A 17 -1.52 14.03 -5.33
CA ALA A 17 -1.15 13.14 -6.42
C ALA A 17 0.20 13.50 -7.06
N ALA A 18 0.48 14.81 -7.24
CA ALA A 18 1.75 15.26 -7.80
C ALA A 18 2.92 15.04 -6.82
N GLN A 19 2.70 15.27 -5.53
CA GLN A 19 3.66 14.97 -4.47
C GLN A 19 3.95 13.47 -4.38
N LEU A 20 2.92 12.64 -4.52
CA LEU A 20 3.08 11.19 -4.52
C LEU A 20 3.86 10.71 -5.74
N LEU A 21 3.55 11.24 -6.93
CA LEU A 21 4.30 10.94 -8.14
C LEU A 21 5.79 11.33 -8.04
N ALA A 22 6.11 12.46 -7.39
CA ALA A 22 7.50 12.85 -7.14
C ALA A 22 8.21 11.88 -6.19
N GLN A 23 7.53 11.38 -5.16
CA GLN A 23 8.06 10.36 -4.25
C GLN A 23 8.30 9.04 -4.99
N LEU A 24 7.32 8.57 -5.79
CA LEU A 24 7.46 7.34 -6.57
C LEU A 24 8.63 7.38 -7.55
N ARG A 25 8.88 8.54 -8.17
CA ARG A 25 10.03 8.73 -9.07
C ARG A 25 11.38 8.69 -8.36
N SER A 26 11.41 8.95 -7.06
CA SER A 26 12.63 8.91 -6.25
C SER A 26 12.88 7.54 -5.62
N ASP A 27 11.91 6.62 -5.71
CA ASP A 27 12.02 5.26 -5.17
C ASP A 27 12.81 4.34 -6.10
N ARG A 28 13.51 3.35 -5.54
CA ARG A 28 14.25 2.32 -6.29
C ARG A 28 13.37 1.49 -7.24
N ARG A 29 12.05 1.49 -7.02
CA ARG A 29 11.04 0.76 -7.79
C ARG A 29 10.32 1.63 -8.81
N ALA A 30 10.82 2.84 -9.07
CA ALA A 30 10.16 3.82 -9.95
C ALA A 30 9.70 3.22 -11.29
N ASP A 31 10.54 2.41 -11.94
CA ASP A 31 10.25 1.80 -13.25
C ASP A 31 8.98 0.93 -13.26
N SER A 32 8.63 0.34 -12.13
CA SER A 32 7.39 -0.45 -11.98
C SER A 32 6.27 0.36 -11.36
N TRP A 33 6.57 1.21 -10.38
CA TRP A 33 5.58 1.88 -9.56
C TRP A 33 4.96 3.10 -10.24
N VAL A 34 5.75 3.89 -10.97
CA VAL A 34 5.25 5.06 -11.70
C VAL A 34 4.18 4.66 -12.74
N PRO A 35 4.42 3.72 -13.67
CA PRO A 35 3.40 3.36 -14.65
C PRO A 35 2.17 2.65 -14.04
N ALA A 36 2.32 1.98 -12.90
CA ALA A 36 1.19 1.40 -12.17
C ALA A 36 0.32 2.50 -11.53
N PHE A 37 0.93 3.48 -10.86
CA PHE A 37 0.22 4.61 -10.27
C PHE A 37 -0.51 5.43 -11.33
N GLU A 38 0.14 5.75 -12.46
CA GLU A 38 -0.48 6.52 -13.54
C GLU A 38 -1.72 5.82 -14.12
N ARG A 39 -1.67 4.48 -14.22
CA ARG A 39 -2.81 3.67 -14.67
C ARG A 39 -3.97 3.70 -13.66
N ASP A 40 -3.67 3.46 -12.38
CA ASP A 40 -4.68 3.49 -11.32
C ASP A 40 -5.32 4.88 -11.22
N TRP A 41 -4.51 5.92 -11.33
CA TRP A 41 -4.96 7.31 -11.31
C TRP A 41 -5.87 7.64 -12.51
N ALA A 42 -5.51 7.21 -13.71
CA ALA A 42 -6.34 7.40 -14.89
C ALA A 42 -7.69 6.67 -14.78
N ASN A 43 -7.69 5.42 -14.31
CA ASN A 43 -8.91 4.64 -14.08
C ASN A 43 -9.80 5.30 -13.02
N ALA A 44 -9.23 5.74 -11.90
CA ALA A 44 -10.00 6.41 -10.86
C ALA A 44 -10.61 7.74 -11.32
N LEU A 45 -9.92 8.50 -12.19
CA LEU A 45 -10.49 9.71 -12.78
C LEU A 45 -11.68 9.41 -13.70
N GLU A 46 -11.60 8.34 -14.48
CA GLU A 46 -12.72 7.89 -15.32
C GLU A 46 -13.92 7.47 -14.47
N ASP A 47 -13.70 6.62 -13.47
CA ASP A 47 -14.73 6.17 -12.55
C ASP A 47 -15.35 7.33 -11.80
N SER A 48 -14.54 8.26 -11.28
CA SER A 48 -15.00 9.48 -10.62
C SER A 48 -15.93 10.32 -11.48
N ARG A 49 -15.63 10.45 -12.79
CA ARG A 49 -16.50 11.16 -13.74
C ARG A 49 -17.79 10.40 -13.98
N ARG A 50 -17.72 9.07 -14.10
CA ARG A 50 -18.88 8.20 -14.34
C ARG A 50 -19.88 8.22 -13.19
N ILE A 51 -19.39 8.20 -11.95
CA ILE A 51 -20.22 8.12 -10.74
C ILE A 51 -20.44 9.49 -10.06
N TYR A 52 -19.87 10.57 -10.62
CA TYR A 52 -19.89 11.92 -10.06
C TYR A 52 -19.42 11.99 -8.59
N SER A 53 -18.38 11.24 -8.24
CA SER A 53 -17.78 11.21 -6.90
C SER A 53 -16.26 11.20 -6.95
N LEU A 54 -15.61 11.91 -6.02
CA LEU A 54 -14.15 11.91 -5.86
C LEU A 54 -13.64 10.76 -4.98
N THR A 55 -14.51 9.89 -4.48
CA THR A 55 -14.09 8.74 -3.66
C THR A 55 -13.01 7.88 -4.34
N PRO A 56 -13.13 7.47 -5.62
CA PRO A 56 -12.11 6.65 -6.28
C PRO A 56 -10.72 7.29 -6.30
N VAL A 57 -10.62 8.58 -6.64
CA VAL A 57 -9.32 9.28 -6.67
C VAL A 57 -8.72 9.43 -5.27
N HIS A 58 -9.54 9.63 -4.24
CA HIS A 58 -9.08 9.67 -2.85
C HIS A 58 -8.58 8.31 -2.37
N ASP A 59 -9.25 7.22 -2.76
CA ASP A 59 -8.84 5.86 -2.40
C ASP A 59 -7.53 5.45 -3.08
N VAL A 60 -7.30 5.85 -4.33
CA VAL A 60 -6.01 5.66 -5.00
C VAL A 60 -4.90 6.39 -4.24
N ILE A 61 -5.08 7.67 -3.89
CA ILE A 61 -4.08 8.42 -3.13
C ILE A 61 -3.78 7.72 -1.80
N ARG A 62 -4.82 7.34 -1.03
CA ARG A 62 -4.65 6.66 0.26
C ARG A 62 -3.89 5.34 0.10
N THR A 63 -4.27 4.52 -0.88
CA THR A 63 -3.65 3.21 -1.14
C THR A 63 -2.16 3.36 -1.46
N TRP A 64 -1.83 4.31 -2.32
CA TRP A 64 -0.44 4.53 -2.72
C TRP A 64 0.40 5.17 -1.61
N GLN A 65 -0.18 6.04 -0.78
CA GLN A 65 0.50 6.57 0.41
C GLN A 65 0.86 5.44 1.39
N LEU A 66 -0.08 4.54 1.67
CA LEU A 66 0.16 3.37 2.53
C LEU A 66 1.23 2.45 1.94
N ARG A 67 1.22 2.24 0.62
CA ARG A 67 2.21 1.41 -0.07
C ARG A 67 3.63 1.97 0.06
N ILE A 68 3.79 3.28 -0.13
CA ILE A 68 5.09 3.95 0.05
C ILE A 68 5.54 3.85 1.51
N ALA A 69 4.64 4.11 2.47
CA ALA A 69 4.95 4.04 3.90
C ALA A 69 5.38 2.63 4.35
N ALA A 70 4.79 1.58 3.76
CA ALA A 70 5.14 0.19 4.05
C ALA A 70 6.43 -0.28 3.36
N ALA A 71 6.91 0.43 2.33
CA ALA A 71 8.03 -0.01 1.49
C ALA A 71 9.31 -0.33 2.29
N PRO A 72 9.76 0.49 3.26
CA PRO A 72 10.97 0.20 4.02
C PRO A 72 10.84 -1.03 4.92
N ALA A 73 9.63 -1.30 5.46
CA ALA A 73 9.38 -2.48 6.28
C ALA A 73 9.41 -3.76 5.42
N VAL A 74 8.86 -3.69 4.21
CA VAL A 74 8.97 -4.77 3.22
C VAL A 74 10.43 -4.98 2.80
N ASP A 75 11.19 -3.90 2.63
CA ASP A 75 12.62 -3.97 2.30
C ASP A 75 13.41 -4.66 3.41
N ALA A 76 13.21 -4.24 4.65
CA ALA A 76 13.85 -4.87 5.81
C ALA A 76 13.45 -6.34 5.97
N TYR A 77 12.21 -6.70 5.63
CA TYR A 77 11.76 -8.09 5.62
C TYR A 77 12.47 -8.90 4.53
N MET A 78 12.56 -8.38 3.30
CA MET A 78 13.20 -9.06 2.17
C MET A 78 14.73 -9.18 2.33
N ASP A 79 15.35 -8.20 2.98
CA ASP A 79 16.78 -8.19 3.30
C ASP A 79 17.09 -9.02 4.57
N SER A 80 16.09 -9.28 5.41
CA SER A 80 16.27 -10.24 6.50
C SER A 80 16.47 -11.60 5.84
N ASP A 81 17.67 -12.17 5.97
CA ASP A 81 18.04 -13.55 5.64
C ASP A 81 17.29 -14.52 6.58
N ARG A 82 15.97 -14.32 6.68
CA ARG A 82 15.11 -15.14 7.49
C ARG A 82 15.03 -16.44 6.72
N ASP A 83 15.76 -17.41 7.25
CA ASP A 83 15.67 -18.80 6.88
C ASP A 83 14.20 -19.22 6.86
N GLU A 84 13.56 -19.11 5.69
CA GLU A 84 12.22 -19.68 5.48
C GLU A 84 12.30 -21.21 5.59
N SER A 85 13.50 -21.82 5.65
CA SER A 85 13.71 -23.25 5.89
C SER A 85 13.32 -23.72 7.30
N GLY A 86 12.96 -22.81 8.21
CA GLY A 86 12.41 -23.12 9.53
C GLY A 86 10.97 -23.68 9.51
N PHE A 87 10.49 -24.20 8.39
CA PHE A 87 9.25 -24.99 8.36
C PHE A 87 9.48 -26.31 9.11
N VAL A 88 9.01 -26.40 10.35
CA VAL A 88 8.82 -27.69 11.00
C VAL A 88 7.60 -28.35 10.38
N ASP A 89 7.73 -29.60 9.91
CA ASP A 89 6.59 -30.36 9.40
C ASP A 89 5.51 -30.44 10.49
N LEU A 90 4.25 -30.18 10.13
CA LEU A 90 3.16 -30.16 11.10
C LEU A 90 3.00 -31.53 11.81
N ASN A 91 3.39 -32.65 11.17
CA ASN A 91 3.40 -33.96 11.81
C ASN A 91 4.51 -34.11 12.85
N ASP A 92 5.64 -33.42 12.70
CA ASP A 92 6.71 -33.40 13.73
C ASP A 92 6.26 -32.66 15.00
N VAL A 93 5.38 -31.64 14.86
CA VAL A 93 4.81 -30.90 16.01
C VAL A 93 3.65 -31.65 16.65
N LEU A 94 2.77 -32.24 15.85
CA LEU A 94 1.56 -32.89 16.36
C LEU A 94 1.84 -34.27 16.94
N GLY A 95 3.00 -34.86 16.62
CA GLY A 95 3.33 -36.25 16.92
C GLY A 95 2.39 -37.20 16.19
N THR A 96 2.88 -38.34 15.75
CA THR A 96 2.01 -39.46 15.37
C THR A 96 1.23 -39.89 16.60
N ARG A 97 0.01 -39.39 16.75
CA ARG A 97 -0.93 -39.88 17.74
C ARG A 97 -1.18 -41.37 17.41
N PRO A 98 -0.97 -42.29 18.35
CA PRO A 98 -1.11 -43.73 18.11
C PRO A 98 -2.54 -44.13 17.74
#